data_AF-Q8GRL9-F1
#
_entry.id   AF-Q8GRL9-F1
#
_cell.length_a   1.000
_cell.length_b   1.000
_cell.length_c   1.000
_cell.angle_alpha   90.00
_cell.angle_beta   90.00
_cell.angle_gamma   90.00
#
_symmetry.space_group_name_H-M   'P 1'
#
loop_
_entity.id
_entity.type
_entity.pdbx_description
1 polymer ?
#
loop_
_entity_poly.entity_id
_entity_poly.type
_entity_poly.pdbx_seq_one_letter_code
_entity_poly.pdbx_strand_id
1 'polypeptide(L)' 'LRPCIKRGNITADEEELIIRMHALLGNRWSIIAGR' A
#
# COMPACT_ATOMS: atom_id res chain seq x y z
N LEU A 1 6.25 -19.42 1.63
CA LEU A 1 5.41 -18.21 1.52
C LEU A 1 5.65 -17.37 2.78
N ARG A 2 5.87 -16.05 2.69
CA ARG A 2 6.09 -15.21 3.89
C ARG A 2 4.78 -15.09 4.69
N PRO A 3 4.74 -15.47 5.97
CA PRO A 3 3.50 -15.50 6.76
C PRO A 3 2.97 -14.11 7.14
N CYS A 4 3.81 -13.07 7.10
CA CYS A 4 3.44 -11.71 7.53
C CYS A 4 2.79 -10.85 6.44
N ILE A 5 2.57 -11.40 5.24
CA ILE A 5 1.92 -10.67 4.15
C ILE A 5 0.42 -10.84 4.30
N LYS A 6 -0.32 -9.72 4.48
CA LYS A 6 -1.78 -9.72 4.43
C LYS A 6 -2.25 -10.28 3.08
N ARG A 7 -3.14 -11.27 3.13
CA ARG A 7 -3.73 -11.95 1.95
C ARG A 7 -5.25 -11.80 1.89
N GLY A 8 -5.77 -10.72 2.45
CA GLY A 8 -7.20 -10.37 2.41
C GLY A 8 -7.46 -9.18 1.48
N ASN A 9 -8.72 -8.77 1.38
CA ASN A 9 -9.10 -7.55 0.68
C ASN A 9 -8.45 -6.32 1.33
N ILE A 10 -8.10 -5.36 0.48
CA ILE A 10 -7.69 -4.01 0.89
C ILE A 10 -8.92 -3.31 1.47
N THR A 11 -8.78 -2.73 2.66
CA THR A 11 -9.84 -1.92 3.27
C THR A 11 -9.93 -0.56 2.57
N ALA A 12 -11.09 0.12 2.66
CA ALA A 12 -11.27 1.44 2.04
C ALA A 12 -10.24 2.47 2.53
N ASP A 13 -9.82 2.38 3.80
CA ASP A 13 -8.80 3.24 4.40
C ASP A 13 -7.41 2.97 3.81
N GLU A 14 -7.05 1.69 3.63
CA GLU A 14 -5.82 1.30 2.94
C GLU A 14 -5.81 1.78 1.47
N GLU A 15 -6.97 1.74 0.80
CA GLU A 15 -7.10 2.24 -0.58
C GLU A 15 -6.91 3.77 -0.65
N GLU A 16 -7.54 4.53 0.23
CA GLU A 16 -7.35 5.99 0.29
C GLU A 16 -5.88 6.34 0.58
N LEU A 17 -5.26 5.62 1.52
CA LEU A 17 -3.85 5.81 1.84
C LEU A 17 -2.95 5.53 0.63
N ILE A 18 -3.20 4.43 -0.09
CA ILE A 18 -2.47 4.09 -1.31
C ILE A 18 -2.61 5.21 -2.35
N ILE A 19 -3.82 5.70 -2.59
CA ILE A 19 -4.08 6.78 -3.55
C ILE A 19 -3.33 8.06 -3.14
N ARG A 20 -3.41 8.44 -1.86
CA ARG A 20 -2.72 9.64 -1.33
C ARG A 20 -1.20 9.51 -1.44
N MET A 21 -0.65 8.34 -1.11
CA MET A 21 0.78 8.07 -1.21
C MET A 21 1.24 8.05 -2.66
N HIS A 22 0.45 7.48 -3.58
CA HIS A 22 0.75 7.50 -5.01
C HIS A 22 0.67 8.92 -5.59
N ALA A 23 -0.28 9.75 -5.15
CA ALA A 23 -0.35 11.15 -5.56
C ALA A 23 0.88 11.95 -5.10
N LEU A 24 1.40 11.68 -3.89
CA LEU A 24 2.57 12.36 -3.33
C LEU A 24 3.90 11.83 -3.88
N LEU A 25 4.02 10.51 -4.04
CA LEU A 25 5.29 9.84 -4.35
C LEU A 25 5.38 9.36 -5.80
N GLY A 26 4.28 9.31 -6.55
CA GLY A 26 4.20 8.72 -7.87
C GLY A 26 4.39 7.19 -7.85
N ASN A 27 4.94 6.65 -8.94
CA ASN A 27 5.11 5.21 -9.15
C ASN A 27 6.25 4.56 -8.31
N ARG A 28 6.44 4.99 -7.05
CA ARG A 28 7.50 4.54 -6.13
C ARG A 28 6.97 3.51 -5.13
N TRP A 29 6.41 2.40 -5.64
CA TRP A 29 5.77 1.36 -4.82
C TRP A 29 6.64 0.75 -3.74
N SER A 30 7.96 0.64 -3.96
CA SER A 30 8.90 0.11 -2.95
C SER A 30 8.91 0.96 -1.67
N ILE A 31 8.70 2.27 -1.79
CA ILE A 31 8.64 3.19 -0.64
C ILE A 31 7.25 3.14 0.00
N ILE A 32 6.20 3.11 -0.81
CA ILE A 32 4.82 3.04 -0.34
C ILE A 32 4.58 1.76 0.47
N ALA A 33 5.08 0.61 -0.02
CA ALA A 33 4.94 -0.69 0.63
C ALA A 33 5.90 -0.94 1.81
N GLY A 34 6.89 -0.06 2.00
CA GLY A 34 7.85 -0.15 3.11
C GLY A 34 7.41 0.60 4.38
N ARG A 35 6.20 1.18 4.36
CA ARG A 35 5.66 2.04 5.40
C ARG A 35 4.43 1.37 6.01
#